data_AF-A0A258F7U5-F1
#
_entry.id   AF-A0A258F7U5-F1
#
_cell.length_a   1.000
_cell.length_b   1.000
_cell.length_c   1.000
_cell.angle_alpha   90.00
_cell.angle_beta   90.00
_cell.angle_gamma   90.00
#
_symmetry.space_group_name_H-M   'P 1'
#
loop_
_entity.id
_entity.type
_entity.pdbx_description
1 polymer ?
#
loop_
_entity_poly.entity_id
_entity_poly.type
_entity_poly.pdbx_seq_one_letter_code
_entity_poly.pdbx_strand_id
1 'polypeptide(L)'
;MVSAPVWAANESREKQMLRRMQQQVQQIEQTRAQAEQDKLAALADKAAAETELKKLGATERKLSTEQAARGRAENGLKSAQSELEALKARLAETEQKLADSVALQRVTADTLAQTESAKKQSELQLADNRQDLKQCRTHNGSLYTLGREMMQKYHDKSCQDALAQAEPFTGLKKVEVENLMETWRDELDRERLAGDKLGAAGTP
;
A
#
# COMPACT_ATOMS: atom_id res chain seq x y z
N MET A 1 -60.76 120.80 51.57
CA MET A 1 -59.74 119.92 52.17
C MET A 1 -60.20 119.52 53.56
N VAL A 2 -60.64 118.28 53.78
CA VAL A 2 -60.42 117.57 55.05
C VAL A 2 -60.27 116.10 54.69
N SER A 3 -59.17 115.53 55.19
CA SER A 3 -58.58 114.24 54.89
C SER A 3 -59.40 113.06 55.41
N ALA A 4 -59.66 112.09 54.54
CA ALA A 4 -59.91 110.69 54.91
C ALA A 4 -58.58 109.91 54.91
N PRO A 5 -58.43 108.84 55.70
CA PRO A 5 -57.19 108.57 56.40
C PRO A 5 -56.15 107.85 55.53
N VAL A 6 -54.89 108.27 55.71
CA VAL A 6 -53.65 107.63 55.20
C VAL A 6 -53.57 106.12 55.54
N TRP A 7 -54.36 105.67 56.51
CA TRP A 7 -54.42 104.27 56.95
C TRP A 7 -55.07 103.31 55.91
N ALA A 8 -56.11 103.74 55.18
CA ALA A 8 -56.77 102.90 54.16
C ALA A 8 -55.94 102.74 52.86
N ALA A 9 -55.08 103.71 52.56
CA ALA A 9 -54.13 103.63 51.43
C ALA A 9 -52.96 102.67 51.72
N ASN A 10 -52.60 102.49 53.00
CA ASN A 10 -51.57 101.54 53.39
C ASN A 10 -52.09 100.09 53.34
N GLU A 11 -53.32 99.85 53.81
CA GLU A 11 -53.97 98.53 53.79
C GLU A 11 -54.20 98.00 52.35
N SER A 12 -54.43 98.89 51.37
CA SER A 12 -54.59 98.53 49.96
C SER A 12 -53.26 98.23 49.24
N ARG A 13 -52.16 98.91 49.61
CA ARG A 13 -50.80 98.61 49.12
C ARG A 13 -50.26 97.30 49.67
N GLU A 14 -50.52 97.01 50.94
CA GLU A 14 -50.17 95.75 51.59
C GLU A 14 -50.91 94.57 50.94
N LYS A 15 -52.21 94.71 50.65
CA LYS A 15 -52.99 93.68 49.90
C LYS A 15 -52.45 93.45 48.48
N GLN A 16 -51.98 94.49 47.79
CA GLN A 16 -51.37 94.36 46.47
C GLN A 16 -49.97 93.69 46.52
N MET A 17 -49.15 94.01 47.53
CA MET A 17 -47.87 93.33 47.77
C MET A 17 -48.08 91.86 48.13
N LEU A 18 -49.05 91.54 48.98
CA LEU A 18 -49.42 90.17 49.33
C LEU A 18 -49.88 89.36 48.11
N ARG A 19 -50.68 89.95 47.20
CA ARG A 19 -51.09 89.29 45.94
C ARG A 19 -49.91 89.01 45.01
N ARG A 20 -48.97 89.95 44.87
CA ARG A 20 -47.74 89.74 44.07
C ARG A 20 -46.85 88.67 44.68
N MET A 21 -46.69 88.70 46.00
CA MET A 21 -45.95 87.67 46.73
C MET A 21 -46.62 86.30 46.59
N GLN A 22 -47.95 86.21 46.66
CA GLN A 22 -48.69 84.97 46.43
C GLN A 22 -48.54 84.46 45.00
N GLN A 23 -48.58 85.34 43.99
CA GLN A 23 -48.31 84.98 42.59
C GLN A 23 -46.87 84.50 42.38
N GLN A 24 -45.90 85.13 43.05
CA GLN A 24 -44.49 84.71 42.99
C GLN A 24 -44.29 83.35 43.67
N VAL A 25 -44.94 83.09 44.80
CA VAL A 25 -44.93 81.78 45.47
C VAL A 25 -45.55 80.72 44.55
N GLN A 26 -46.69 81.00 43.90
CA GLN A 26 -47.30 80.08 42.94
C GLN A 26 -46.39 79.76 41.74
N GLN A 27 -45.69 80.76 41.19
CA GLN A 27 -44.71 80.55 40.12
C GLN A 27 -43.50 79.72 40.57
N ILE A 28 -43.02 79.94 41.79
CA ILE A 28 -41.94 79.15 42.39
C ILE A 28 -42.42 77.71 42.63
N GLU A 29 -43.64 77.51 43.10
CA GLU A 29 -44.22 76.18 43.29
C GLU A 29 -44.40 75.44 41.96
N GLN A 30 -44.86 76.12 40.90
CA GLN A 30 -44.98 75.54 39.56
C GLN A 30 -43.62 75.17 38.96
N THR A 31 -42.62 76.06 39.05
CA THR A 31 -41.27 75.78 38.56
C THR A 31 -40.58 74.68 39.36
N ARG A 32 -40.83 74.62 40.68
CA ARG A 32 -40.35 73.52 41.53
C ARG A 32 -41.00 72.20 41.15
N ALA A 33 -42.32 72.17 40.93
CA ALA A 33 -43.02 70.98 40.49
C ALA A 33 -42.52 70.49 39.12
N GLN A 34 -42.29 71.41 38.17
CA GLN A 34 -41.72 71.08 36.87
C GLN A 34 -40.28 70.53 37.00
N ALA A 35 -39.44 71.18 37.81
CA ALA A 35 -38.07 70.71 38.04
C ALA A 35 -38.02 69.34 38.76
N GLU A 36 -38.94 69.09 39.68
CA GLU A 36 -39.09 67.78 40.33
C GLU A 36 -39.54 66.72 39.31
N GLN A 37 -40.47 67.04 38.40
CA GLN A 37 -40.90 66.16 37.32
C GLN A 37 -39.75 65.85 36.33
N ASP A 38 -39.02 66.87 35.89
CA ASP A 38 -37.89 66.72 34.95
C ASP A 38 -36.77 65.90 35.59
N LYS A 39 -36.52 66.07 36.90
CA LYS A 39 -35.56 65.26 37.64
C LYS A 39 -35.98 63.80 37.71
N LEU A 40 -37.27 63.52 37.92
CA LEU A 40 -37.79 62.15 37.92
C LEU A 40 -37.69 61.52 36.52
N ALA A 41 -38.00 62.27 35.46
CA ALA A 41 -37.84 61.81 34.08
C ALA A 41 -36.36 61.51 33.75
N ALA A 42 -35.44 62.42 34.09
CA ALA A 42 -34.01 62.21 33.87
C ALA A 42 -33.44 61.02 34.66
N LEU A 43 -33.96 60.75 35.87
CA LEU A 43 -33.59 59.57 36.65
C LEU A 43 -34.12 58.28 36.01
N ALA A 44 -35.34 58.29 35.46
CA ALA A 44 -35.90 57.17 34.72
C ALA A 44 -35.11 56.88 33.43
N ASP A 45 -34.77 57.91 32.67
CA ASP A 45 -33.97 57.79 31.44
C ASP A 45 -32.56 57.28 31.74
N LYS A 46 -31.93 57.78 32.82
CA LYS A 46 -30.62 57.27 33.26
C LYS A 46 -30.70 55.79 33.63
N ALA A 47 -31.73 55.38 34.37
CA ALA A 47 -31.92 53.97 34.73
C ALA A 47 -32.14 53.10 33.47
N ALA A 48 -32.95 53.58 32.51
CA ALA A 48 -33.15 52.89 31.24
C ALA A 48 -31.83 52.76 30.44
N ALA A 49 -31.08 53.85 30.30
CA ALA A 49 -29.79 53.85 29.62
C ALA A 49 -28.76 52.91 30.28
N GLU A 50 -28.70 52.87 31.61
CA GLU A 50 -27.85 51.93 32.34
C GLU A 50 -28.25 50.47 32.09
N THR A 51 -29.55 50.17 31.96
CA THR A 51 -29.99 48.81 31.61
C THR A 51 -29.62 48.43 30.18
N GLU A 52 -29.74 49.35 29.22
CA GLU A 52 -29.35 49.10 27.83
C GLU A 52 -27.83 48.94 27.70
N LEU A 53 -27.03 49.75 28.40
CA LEU A 53 -25.57 49.58 28.46
C LEU A 53 -25.17 48.21 29.01
N LYS A 54 -25.86 47.72 30.05
CA LYS A 54 -25.62 46.37 30.59
C LYS A 54 -25.98 45.27 29.58
N LYS A 55 -27.09 45.42 28.86
CA LYS A 55 -27.48 44.48 27.79
C LYS A 55 -26.48 44.49 26.64
N LEU A 56 -26.09 45.67 26.16
CA LEU A 56 -25.09 45.84 25.10
C LEU A 56 -23.75 45.21 25.49
N GLY A 57 -23.26 45.49 26.70
CA GLY A 57 -22.04 44.85 27.21
C GLY A 57 -22.14 43.33 27.31
N ALA A 58 -23.32 42.79 27.65
CA ALA A 58 -23.55 41.35 27.63
C ALA A 58 -23.56 40.77 26.20
N THR A 59 -24.16 41.48 25.23
CA THR A 59 -24.15 41.06 23.82
C THR A 59 -22.77 41.13 23.18
N GLU A 60 -21.98 42.16 23.51
CA GLU A 60 -20.61 42.30 23.02
C GLU A 60 -19.72 41.15 23.52
N ARG A 61 -19.83 40.80 24.80
CA ARG A 61 -19.15 39.63 25.36
C ARG A 61 -19.54 38.33 24.64
N LYS A 62 -20.84 38.13 24.40
CA LYS A 62 -21.33 36.95 23.66
C LYS A 62 -20.79 36.92 22.23
N LEU A 63 -20.83 38.05 21.53
CA LEU A 63 -20.32 38.16 20.17
C LEU A 63 -18.82 37.86 20.11
N SER A 64 -18.03 38.39 21.04
CA SER A 64 -16.61 38.11 21.16
C SER A 64 -16.34 36.61 21.39
N THR A 65 -17.11 35.96 22.26
CA THR A 65 -16.98 34.51 22.49
C THR A 65 -17.33 33.67 21.27
N GLU A 66 -18.39 34.04 20.54
CA GLU A 66 -18.80 33.37 19.30
C GLU A 66 -17.78 33.56 18.18
N GLN A 67 -17.22 34.76 18.03
CA GLN A 67 -16.13 35.03 17.08
C GLN A 67 -14.90 34.19 17.39
N ALA A 68 -14.51 34.08 18.67
CA ALA A 68 -13.41 33.23 19.08
C ALA A 68 -13.70 31.73 18.83
N ALA A 69 -14.93 31.27 19.09
CA ALA A 69 -15.35 29.90 18.81
C ALA A 69 -15.33 29.60 17.30
N ARG A 70 -15.84 30.52 16.49
CA ARG A 70 -15.80 30.44 15.02
C ARG A 70 -14.36 30.38 14.50
N GLY A 71 -13.47 31.24 15.00
CA GLY A 71 -12.06 31.20 14.60
C GLY A 71 -11.39 29.86 14.93
N ARG A 72 -11.70 29.27 16.10
CA ARG A 72 -11.24 27.91 16.44
C ARG A 72 -11.80 26.85 15.50
N ALA A 73 -13.09 26.92 15.17
CA ALA A 73 -13.74 25.99 14.25
C ALA A 73 -13.17 26.09 12.83
N GLU A 74 -12.94 27.31 12.32
CA GLU A 74 -12.34 27.55 11.00
C GLU A 74 -10.90 27.02 10.93
N ASN A 75 -10.11 27.21 11.99
CA ASN A 75 -8.77 26.63 12.08
C ASN A 75 -8.80 25.10 12.15
N GLY A 76 -9.74 24.53 12.93
CA GLY A 76 -9.96 23.09 12.99
C GLY A 76 -10.36 22.50 11.63
N LEU A 77 -11.23 23.19 10.88
CA LEU A 77 -11.63 22.79 9.53
C LEU A 77 -10.43 22.78 8.58
N LYS A 78 -9.58 23.82 8.62
CA LYS A 78 -8.36 23.88 7.80
C LYS A 78 -7.38 22.75 8.14
N SER A 79 -7.19 22.46 9.43
CA SER A 79 -6.35 21.34 9.87
C SER A 79 -6.89 20.01 9.34
N ALA A 80 -8.18 19.75 9.56
CA ALA A 80 -8.84 18.53 9.11
C ALA A 80 -8.79 18.38 7.58
N GLN A 81 -8.95 19.47 6.81
CA GLN A 81 -8.77 19.46 5.36
C GLN A 81 -7.35 19.09 4.96
N SER A 82 -6.34 19.67 5.62
CA SER A 82 -4.94 19.34 5.33
C SER A 82 -4.60 17.88 5.68
N GLU A 83 -5.13 17.36 6.78
CA GLU A 83 -4.96 15.96 7.19
C GLU A 83 -5.66 15.02 6.20
N LEU A 84 -6.85 15.37 5.73
CA LEU A 84 -7.60 14.58 4.75
C LEU A 84 -6.84 14.49 3.42
N GLU A 85 -6.29 15.60 2.92
CA GLU A 85 -5.46 15.58 1.71
C GLU A 85 -4.16 14.79 1.91
N ALA A 86 -3.51 14.91 3.07
CA ALA A 86 -2.34 14.09 3.40
C ALA A 86 -2.68 12.60 3.48
N LEU A 87 -3.83 12.23 4.04
CA LEU A 87 -4.31 10.86 4.11
C LEU A 87 -4.67 10.31 2.73
N LYS A 88 -5.31 11.10 1.86
CA LYS A 88 -5.55 10.71 0.46
C LYS A 88 -4.25 10.45 -0.29
N ALA A 89 -3.26 11.31 -0.13
CA ALA A 89 -1.95 11.14 -0.76
C ALA A 89 -1.26 9.86 -0.28
N ARG A 90 -1.29 9.59 1.04
CA ARG A 90 -0.76 8.34 1.61
C ARG A 90 -1.52 7.12 1.10
N LEU A 91 -2.84 7.19 1.02
CA LEU A 91 -3.67 6.10 0.53
C LEU A 91 -3.30 5.77 -0.92
N ALA A 92 -3.22 6.78 -1.80
CA ALA A 92 -2.79 6.60 -3.18
C ALA A 92 -1.37 6.00 -3.28
N GLU A 93 -0.42 6.47 -2.47
CA GLU A 93 0.94 5.91 -2.41
C GLU A 93 0.93 4.44 -1.95
N THR A 94 0.12 4.09 -0.94
CA THR A 94 0.02 2.71 -0.47
C THR A 94 -0.66 1.79 -1.48
N GLU A 95 -1.69 2.26 -2.18
CA GLU A 95 -2.34 1.51 -3.26
C GLU A 95 -1.37 1.24 -4.41
N GLN A 96 -0.56 2.25 -4.79
CA GLN A 96 0.47 2.07 -5.81
C GLN A 96 1.51 1.04 -5.38
N LYS A 97 2.06 1.14 -4.16
CA LYS A 97 3.02 0.17 -3.63
C LYS A 97 2.44 -1.24 -3.56
N LEU A 98 1.16 -1.37 -3.22
CA LEU A 98 0.48 -2.65 -3.19
C LEU A 98 0.35 -3.24 -4.60
N ALA A 99 -0.05 -2.42 -5.58
CA ALA A 99 -0.14 -2.84 -6.97
C ALA A 99 1.22 -3.29 -7.53
N ASP A 100 2.29 -2.53 -7.24
CA ASP A 100 3.66 -2.86 -7.64
C ASP A 100 4.13 -4.17 -6.98
N SER A 101 3.83 -4.36 -5.69
CA SER A 101 4.16 -5.59 -4.97
C SER A 101 3.45 -6.80 -5.55
N VAL A 102 2.16 -6.69 -5.87
CA VAL A 102 1.38 -7.77 -6.49
C VAL A 102 1.91 -8.08 -7.89
N ALA A 103 2.26 -7.07 -8.69
CA ALA A 103 2.87 -7.25 -10.00
C ALA A 103 4.21 -7.98 -9.89
N LEU A 104 5.08 -7.56 -8.96
CA LEU A 104 6.36 -8.21 -8.72
C LEU A 104 6.20 -9.66 -8.26
N GLN A 105 5.24 -9.93 -7.37
CA GLN A 105 4.94 -11.29 -6.90
C GLN A 105 4.50 -12.20 -8.05
N ARG A 106 3.66 -11.71 -8.98
CA ARG A 106 3.26 -12.47 -10.17
C ARG A 106 4.45 -12.80 -11.06
N VAL A 107 5.26 -11.79 -11.40
CA VAL A 107 6.48 -12.00 -12.21
C VAL A 107 7.44 -12.98 -11.54
N THR A 108 7.60 -12.87 -10.22
CA THR A 108 8.46 -13.78 -9.45
C THR A 108 7.92 -15.20 -9.45
N ALA A 109 6.61 -15.38 -9.28
CA ALA A 109 5.97 -16.70 -9.32
C ALA A 109 6.09 -17.34 -10.71
N ASP A 110 5.88 -16.57 -11.78
CA ASP A 110 6.02 -17.06 -13.16
C ASP A 110 7.48 -17.43 -13.47
N THR A 111 8.43 -16.60 -13.04
CA THR A 111 9.87 -16.88 -13.19
C THR A 111 10.26 -18.14 -12.42
N LEU A 112 9.77 -18.29 -11.19
CA LEU A 112 10.03 -19.48 -10.38
C LEU A 112 9.50 -20.74 -11.07
N ALA A 113 8.26 -20.72 -11.54
CA ALA A 113 7.65 -21.84 -12.27
C ALA A 113 8.46 -22.21 -13.53
N GLN A 114 8.92 -21.22 -14.30
CA GLN A 114 9.77 -21.45 -15.46
C GLN A 114 11.13 -22.05 -15.08
N THR A 115 11.77 -21.54 -14.04
CA THR A 115 13.07 -22.05 -13.57
C THR A 115 12.95 -23.48 -13.02
N GLU A 116 11.88 -23.79 -12.30
CA GLU A 116 11.61 -25.14 -11.81
C GLU A 116 11.35 -26.12 -12.97
N SER A 117 10.59 -25.71 -13.98
CA SER A 117 10.37 -26.52 -15.18
C SER A 117 11.66 -26.78 -15.94
N ALA A 118 12.47 -25.73 -16.17
CA ALA A 118 13.76 -25.85 -16.84
C ALA A 118 14.73 -26.76 -16.05
N LYS A 119 14.76 -26.61 -14.72
CA LYS A 119 15.54 -27.47 -13.83
C LYS A 119 15.13 -28.93 -13.96
N LYS A 120 13.84 -29.24 -13.89
CA LYS A 120 13.33 -30.62 -14.05
C LYS A 120 13.73 -31.20 -15.41
N GLN A 121 13.62 -30.42 -16.48
CA GLN A 121 14.02 -30.86 -17.82
C GLN A 121 15.52 -31.14 -17.89
N SER A 122 16.37 -30.27 -17.33
CA SER A 122 17.81 -30.49 -17.26
C SER A 122 18.18 -31.70 -16.39
N GLU A 123 17.46 -31.94 -15.29
CA GLU A 123 17.67 -33.11 -14.43
C GLU A 123 17.34 -34.42 -15.16
N LEU A 124 16.24 -34.45 -15.94
CA LEU A 124 15.88 -35.59 -16.78
C LEU A 124 16.95 -35.83 -17.85
N GLN A 125 17.33 -34.80 -18.61
CA GLN A 125 18.39 -34.91 -19.62
C GLN A 125 19.72 -35.39 -19.01
N LEU A 126 20.05 -34.93 -17.80
CA LEU A 126 21.27 -35.38 -17.12
C LEU A 126 21.18 -36.85 -16.69
N ALA A 127 20.00 -37.31 -16.27
CA ALA A 127 19.76 -38.71 -15.95
C ALA A 127 19.91 -39.60 -17.19
N ASP A 128 19.29 -39.21 -18.31
CA ASP A 128 19.36 -39.93 -19.59
C ASP A 128 20.81 -40.00 -20.10
N ASN A 129 21.51 -38.86 -20.16
CA ASN A 129 22.91 -38.83 -20.56
C ASN A 129 23.82 -39.70 -19.67
N ARG A 130 23.54 -39.77 -18.36
CA ARG A 130 24.29 -40.65 -17.46
C ARG A 130 24.02 -42.13 -17.75
N GLN A 131 22.78 -42.47 -18.07
CA GLN A 131 22.41 -43.81 -18.48
C GLN A 131 23.10 -44.19 -19.80
N ASP A 132 23.06 -43.31 -20.80
CA ASP A 132 23.69 -43.52 -22.10
C ASP A 132 25.21 -43.70 -21.95
N LEU A 133 25.87 -42.83 -21.17
CA LEU A 133 27.30 -42.97 -20.89
C LEU A 133 27.63 -44.29 -20.19
N LYS A 134 26.76 -44.78 -19.30
CA LYS A 134 26.94 -46.08 -18.64
C LYS A 134 26.81 -47.23 -19.65
N GLN A 135 25.84 -47.16 -20.55
CA GLN A 135 25.67 -48.14 -21.62
C GLN A 135 26.86 -48.13 -22.58
N CYS A 136 27.29 -46.95 -23.04
CA CYS A 136 28.47 -46.79 -23.89
C CYS A 136 29.74 -47.34 -23.24
N ARG A 137 29.96 -47.09 -21.93
CA ARG A 137 31.09 -47.68 -21.19
C ARG A 137 31.01 -49.21 -21.13
N THR A 138 29.81 -49.75 -20.92
CA THR A 138 29.59 -51.20 -20.89
C THR A 138 29.90 -51.82 -22.25
N HIS A 139 29.34 -51.26 -23.32
CA HIS A 139 29.55 -51.75 -24.68
C HIS A 139 31.01 -51.62 -25.12
N ASN A 140 31.68 -50.50 -24.83
CA ASN A 140 33.10 -50.35 -25.10
C ASN A 140 33.95 -51.38 -24.33
N GLY A 141 33.57 -51.71 -23.10
CA GLY A 141 34.22 -52.77 -22.31
C GLY A 141 34.03 -54.17 -22.90
N SER A 142 32.82 -54.48 -23.36
CA SER A 142 32.51 -55.71 -24.12
C SER A 142 33.34 -55.81 -25.39
N LEU A 143 33.32 -54.76 -26.23
CA LEU A 143 34.08 -54.71 -27.48
C LEU A 143 35.58 -54.87 -27.26
N TYR A 144 36.13 -54.25 -26.20
CA TYR A 144 37.54 -54.40 -25.86
C TYR A 144 37.89 -55.84 -25.46
N THR A 145 37.04 -56.47 -24.65
CA THR A 145 37.20 -57.88 -24.22
C THR A 145 37.14 -58.81 -25.42
N LEU A 146 36.11 -58.68 -26.26
CA LEU A 146 35.95 -59.47 -27.48
C LEU A 146 37.15 -59.30 -28.42
N GLY A 147 37.58 -58.05 -28.66
CA GLY A 147 38.76 -57.77 -29.49
C GLY A 147 40.05 -58.40 -28.96
N ARG A 148 40.25 -58.40 -27.63
CA ARG A 148 41.37 -59.08 -26.97
C ARG A 148 41.32 -60.59 -27.14
N GLU A 149 40.15 -61.20 -26.95
CA GLU A 149 39.94 -62.62 -27.19
C GLU A 149 40.23 -62.98 -28.66
N MET A 150 39.88 -62.10 -29.60
CA MET A 150 40.07 -62.29 -31.05
C MET A 150 41.56 -62.39 -31.37
N MET A 151 42.30 -61.41 -30.85
CA MET A 151 43.74 -61.33 -31.01
C MET A 151 44.45 -62.50 -30.33
N GLN A 152 43.98 -62.94 -29.16
CA GLN A 152 44.53 -64.09 -28.45
C GLN A 152 44.33 -65.38 -29.26
N LYS A 153 43.11 -65.66 -29.74
CA LYS A 153 42.85 -66.85 -30.59
C LYS A 153 43.59 -66.81 -31.92
N TYR A 154 43.81 -65.61 -32.48
CA TYR A 154 44.62 -65.44 -33.69
C TYR A 154 46.13 -65.61 -33.41
N HIS A 155 46.62 -65.18 -32.24
CA HIS A 155 48.02 -65.36 -31.84
C HIS A 155 48.35 -66.82 -31.49
N ASP A 156 47.42 -67.51 -30.81
CA ASP A 156 47.54 -68.92 -30.46
C ASP A 156 47.48 -69.84 -31.72
N LYS A 157 47.02 -69.30 -32.86
CA LYS A 157 47.18 -69.90 -34.20
C LYS A 157 48.67 -69.92 -34.58
N SER A 158 49.34 -70.98 -34.13
CA SER A 158 50.76 -71.23 -34.38
C SER A 158 51.04 -71.58 -35.86
N CYS A 159 52.26 -71.39 -36.36
CA CYS A 159 52.65 -71.77 -37.73
C CYS A 159 52.31 -73.23 -38.13
N GLN A 160 52.16 -74.15 -37.16
CA GLN A 160 51.72 -75.52 -37.43
C GLN A 160 50.22 -75.62 -37.77
N ASP A 161 49.37 -74.75 -37.23
CA ASP A 161 47.95 -74.68 -37.54
C ASP A 161 47.66 -74.11 -38.93
N ALA A 162 48.51 -73.18 -39.40
CA ALA A 162 48.44 -72.67 -40.76
C ALA A 162 48.75 -73.76 -41.81
N LEU A 163 49.64 -74.71 -41.48
CA LEU A 163 49.97 -75.85 -42.33
C LEU A 163 48.83 -76.89 -42.37
N ALA A 164 48.20 -77.17 -41.21
CA ALA A 164 47.06 -78.08 -41.10
C ALA A 164 45.77 -77.51 -41.73
N GLN A 165 45.59 -76.19 -41.75
CA GLN A 165 44.44 -75.54 -42.39
C GLN A 165 44.50 -75.57 -43.93
N ALA A 166 45.69 -75.79 -44.51
CA ALA A 166 45.91 -75.92 -45.95
C ALA A 166 45.80 -77.38 -46.45
N GLU A 167 45.51 -78.36 -45.57
CA GLU A 167 45.40 -79.77 -45.99
C GLU A 167 44.09 -80.06 -46.74
N PRO A 168 44.15 -80.55 -48.00
CA PRO A 168 42.97 -80.73 -48.85
C PRO A 168 42.15 -82.00 -48.55
N PHE A 169 42.57 -82.85 -47.61
CA PHE A 169 41.98 -84.20 -47.47
C PHE A 169 40.96 -84.38 -46.34
N THR A 170 40.94 -83.55 -45.28
CA THR A 170 39.98 -83.73 -44.16
C THR A 170 39.03 -82.55 -43.95
N GLY A 171 39.42 -81.32 -44.28
CA GLY A 171 38.54 -80.13 -44.18
C GLY A 171 38.08 -79.75 -42.77
N LEU A 172 38.38 -80.56 -41.74
CA LEU A 172 37.90 -80.41 -40.35
C LEU A 172 38.33 -79.08 -39.74
N LYS A 173 39.58 -78.67 -39.96
CA LYS A 173 40.12 -77.37 -39.50
C LYS A 173 39.44 -76.18 -40.18
N LYS A 174 38.95 -76.33 -41.42
CA LYS A 174 38.19 -75.27 -42.11
C LYS A 174 36.82 -75.08 -41.46
N VAL A 175 36.12 -76.19 -41.16
CA VAL A 175 34.83 -76.18 -40.47
C VAL A 175 34.95 -75.66 -39.03
N GLU A 176 36.02 -75.99 -38.30
CA GLU A 176 36.28 -75.41 -36.98
C GLU A 176 36.45 -73.89 -37.03
N VAL A 177 37.15 -73.38 -38.05
CA VAL A 177 37.35 -71.93 -38.22
C VAL A 177 36.05 -71.24 -38.66
N GLU A 178 35.24 -71.87 -39.51
CA GLU A 178 33.91 -71.39 -39.87
C GLU A 178 32.97 -71.35 -38.65
N ASN A 179 32.91 -72.43 -37.84
CA ASN A 179 32.13 -72.47 -36.60
C ASN A 179 32.61 -71.43 -35.59
N LEU A 180 33.92 -71.20 -35.50
CA LEU A 180 34.46 -70.14 -34.65
C LEU A 180 34.03 -68.77 -35.17
N MET A 181 34.17 -68.47 -36.47
CA MET A 181 33.67 -67.22 -37.05
C MET A 181 32.17 -67.02 -36.82
N GLU A 182 31.38 -68.07 -36.96
CA GLU A 182 29.93 -68.03 -36.76
C GLU A 182 29.57 -67.77 -35.30
N THR A 183 30.25 -68.43 -34.34
CA THR A 183 30.07 -68.16 -32.91
C THR A 183 30.34 -66.68 -32.57
N TRP A 184 31.38 -66.11 -33.19
CA TRP A 184 31.75 -64.71 -32.97
C TRP A 184 30.78 -63.74 -33.62
N ARG A 185 30.26 -64.11 -34.80
CA ARG A 185 29.21 -63.35 -35.47
C ARG A 185 27.92 -63.37 -34.65
N ASP A 186 27.56 -64.52 -34.10
CA ASP A 186 26.42 -64.68 -33.21
C ASP A 186 26.58 -63.89 -31.91
N GLU A 187 27.79 -63.80 -31.36
CA GLU A 187 28.07 -63.03 -30.14
C GLU A 187 28.00 -61.52 -30.41
N LEU A 188 28.56 -61.05 -31.53
CA LEU A 188 28.43 -59.67 -32.02
C LEU A 188 26.98 -59.30 -32.35
N ASP A 189 26.24 -60.18 -33.04
CA ASP A 189 24.84 -59.95 -33.38
C ASP A 189 23.97 -59.95 -32.11
N ARG A 190 24.29 -60.77 -31.11
CA ARG A 190 23.60 -60.78 -29.81
C ARG A 190 23.85 -59.51 -29.01
N GLU A 191 25.09 -59.01 -28.97
CA GLU A 191 25.40 -57.72 -28.34
C GLU A 191 24.79 -56.53 -29.09
N ARG A 192 24.79 -56.56 -30.43
CA ARG A 192 24.15 -55.54 -31.28
C ARG A 192 22.63 -55.51 -31.06
N LEU A 193 21.97 -56.67 -31.02
CA LEU A 193 20.53 -56.77 -30.76
C LEU A 193 20.18 -56.38 -29.31
N ALA A 194 21.08 -56.63 -28.35
CA ALA A 194 20.93 -56.10 -26.99
C ALA A 194 21.05 -54.57 -26.96
N GLY A 195 21.97 -53.99 -27.74
CA GLY A 195 22.10 -52.55 -27.93
C GLY A 195 20.90 -51.90 -28.62
N ASP A 196 20.35 -52.52 -29.67
CA ASP A 196 19.17 -52.03 -30.41
C ASP A 196 17.89 -52.08 -29.56
N LYS A 197 17.71 -53.13 -28.75
CA LYS A 197 16.56 -53.24 -27.83
C LYS A 197 16.61 -52.23 -26.68
N LEU A 198 17.80 -51.77 -26.28
CA LEU A 198 17.99 -50.70 -25.30
C LEU A 198 17.85 -49.31 -25.92
N GLY A 199 18.29 -49.12 -27.18
CA GLY A 199 18.09 -47.88 -27.94
C GLY A 199 16.62 -47.60 -28.32
N ALA A 200 15.84 -48.65 -28.60
CA ALA A 200 14.41 -48.54 -28.87
C ALA A 200 13.54 -48.25 -27.63
N ALA A 201 14.09 -48.41 -26.42
CA ALA A 201 13.39 -48.13 -25.16
C ALA A 201 13.70 -46.72 -24.59
N GLY A 202 14.63 -45.98 -25.20
CA GLY A 202 15.07 -44.64 -24.78
C GLY A 202 14.53 -43.49 -25.62
N THR A 203 13.62 -43.73 -26.56
CA THR A 203 12.98 -42.68 -27.37
C THR A 203 11.54 -42.46 -26.93
N PRO A 204 11.21 -41.32 -26.30
CA PRO A 204 9.89 -40.70 -26.44
C PRO A 204 9.73 -40.03 -27.82
#